data_AF-A0A0V1FJD9-F1
#
_entry.id   AF-A0A0V1FJD9-F1
#
_cell.length_a   1.000
_cell.length_b   1.000
_cell.length_c   1.000
_cell.angle_alpha   90.00
_cell.angle_beta   90.00
_cell.angle_gamma   90.00
#
_symmetry.space_group_name_H-M   'P 1'
#
loop_
_entity.id
_entity.type
_entity.pdbx_description
1 polymer ?
#
loop_
_entity_poly.entity_id
_entity_poly.type
_entity_poly.pdbx_seq_one_letter_code
_entity_poly.pdbx_strand_id
1 'polypeptide(L)'
;MTKATTLLICILKLVEINEMTEVIHKLDSNSTSQHDCVNQEELNYLNQLKDIIDHGVRKNDRTGIGTLSTFGTQSRYCLRDDIFPLLTTKRVFWRGVVEELLWFISGNTNAKKLSEKNVNIWDGNSSREFLDSRGLYNYEEGDLGPVYGFQWRHFGYPYTSMTADYAGKGYDQLQQCIKMIREEPESRRIIMTAWNPCDLEKVALPPCHCFVQFYVADGELSCQMYQRSADMGLGVPFNIASYSLLTRMIAHITSLKPGFFIHTIGDAHIYLTHVDALKVQLERKPRPFPKLKILRNVENIDDFRAEDFELIDYKPYPKISMPMARLELEILKLQNIQNDIKKQARVRQQVETQYTENHFALEELNLLTDQTVIYKMIGPVLVKHSLAEAKSTITKRLEFIDQEKKRLDDALENTKNEILTQKDKINSLQSKLSGTTAD
;
A
#
# COMPACT_ATOMS: atom_id res chain seq x y z
N MET A 1 -22.13 2.70 -71.67
CA MET A 1 -22.10 1.48 -70.83
C MET A 1 -21.40 1.73 -69.48
N THR A 2 -21.68 2.85 -68.77
CA THR A 2 -20.81 3.26 -67.63
C THR A 2 -21.55 3.89 -66.43
N LYS A 3 -22.87 3.74 -66.33
CA LYS A 3 -23.60 4.06 -65.07
C LYS A 3 -24.42 2.89 -64.53
N ALA A 4 -25.01 2.06 -65.41
CA ALA A 4 -25.74 0.86 -65.01
C ALA A 4 -24.83 -0.22 -64.39
N THR A 5 -23.62 -0.40 -64.92
CA THR A 5 -22.65 -1.40 -64.42
C THR A 5 -22.14 -1.05 -63.02
N THR A 6 -21.93 0.23 -62.72
CA THR A 6 -21.48 0.69 -61.39
C THR A 6 -22.57 0.53 -60.34
N LEU A 7 -23.84 0.78 -60.70
CA LEU A 7 -24.97 0.58 -59.79
C LEU A 7 -25.19 -0.90 -59.48
N LEU A 8 -25.03 -1.79 -60.48
CA LEU A 8 -25.16 -3.23 -60.29
C LEU A 8 -24.06 -3.81 -59.39
N ILE A 9 -22.82 -3.32 -59.51
CA ILE A 9 -21.70 -3.72 -58.64
C ILE A 9 -21.91 -3.25 -57.19
N CYS A 10 -22.48 -2.06 -56.97
CA CYS A 10 -22.81 -1.59 -55.62
C CYS A 10 -23.95 -2.39 -54.98
N ILE A 11 -24.97 -2.78 -55.76
CA ILE A 11 -26.08 -3.59 -55.26
C ILE A 11 -25.61 -5.01 -54.93
N LEU A 12 -24.77 -5.62 -55.77
CA LEU A 12 -24.19 -6.95 -55.49
C LEU A 12 -23.31 -6.94 -54.23
N LYS A 13 -22.49 -5.89 -54.02
CA LYS A 13 -21.72 -5.73 -52.77
C LYS A 13 -22.58 -5.54 -51.52
N LEU A 14 -23.72 -4.86 -51.63
CA LEU A 14 -24.65 -4.69 -50.51
C LEU A 14 -25.36 -6.01 -50.13
N VAL A 15 -25.66 -6.86 -51.13
CA VAL A 15 -26.24 -8.19 -50.90
C VAL A 15 -25.21 -9.13 -50.26
N GLU A 16 -23.96 -9.14 -50.73
CA GLU A 16 -22.88 -9.94 -50.11
C GLU A 16 -22.58 -9.52 -48.66
N ILE A 17 -22.68 -8.22 -48.33
CA ILE A 17 -22.49 -7.72 -46.96
C ILE A 17 -23.66 -8.16 -46.06
N ASN A 18 -24.90 -8.12 -46.54
CA ASN A 18 -26.05 -8.57 -45.75
C ASN A 18 -26.04 -10.09 -45.53
N GLU A 19 -25.64 -10.87 -46.53
CA GLU A 19 -25.47 -12.32 -46.37
C GLU A 19 -24.32 -12.67 -45.41
N MET A 20 -23.19 -11.93 -45.44
CA MET A 20 -22.14 -12.05 -44.43
C MET A 20 -22.64 -11.69 -43.02
N THR A 21 -23.51 -10.68 -42.88
CA THR A 21 -24.04 -10.26 -41.57
C THR A 21 -25.02 -11.29 -41.01
N GLU A 22 -25.85 -11.91 -41.85
CA GLU A 22 -26.72 -13.03 -41.43
C GLU A 22 -25.92 -14.30 -41.11
N VAL A 23 -24.82 -14.57 -41.83
CA VAL A 23 -23.93 -15.70 -41.54
C VAL A 23 -23.16 -15.47 -40.23
N ILE A 24 -22.72 -14.24 -39.93
CA ILE A 24 -22.12 -13.89 -38.63
C ILE A 24 -23.15 -14.08 -37.49
N HIS A 25 -24.39 -13.62 -37.68
CA HIS A 25 -25.46 -13.84 -36.67
C HIS A 25 -25.88 -15.31 -36.50
N LYS A 26 -25.78 -16.13 -37.55
CA LYS A 26 -26.03 -17.59 -37.48
C LYS A 26 -24.84 -18.38 -36.92
N LEU A 27 -23.61 -17.88 -37.05
CA LEU A 27 -22.43 -18.49 -36.45
C LEU A 27 -22.34 -18.22 -34.93
N ASP A 28 -22.82 -17.06 -34.47
CA ASP A 28 -22.90 -16.75 -33.04
C ASP A 28 -24.01 -17.48 -32.27
N SER A 29 -25.00 -18.06 -32.96
CA SER A 29 -26.14 -18.76 -32.32
C SER A 29 -26.00 -20.28 -32.22
N ASN A 30 -24.91 -20.87 -32.75
CA ASN A 30 -24.74 -22.34 -32.80
C ASN A 30 -23.44 -22.88 -32.18
N SER A 31 -22.69 -22.10 -31.41
CA SER A 31 -21.57 -22.62 -30.60
C SER A 31 -21.89 -22.62 -29.11
N THR A 32 -22.68 -23.60 -28.67
CA THR A 32 -22.66 -24.08 -27.28
C THR A 32 -21.36 -24.85 -27.04
N SER A 33 -20.24 -24.15 -27.05
CA SER A 33 -19.03 -24.57 -26.35
C SER A 33 -18.99 -23.81 -25.03
N GLN A 34 -18.77 -24.52 -23.93
CA GLN A 34 -18.33 -23.95 -22.65
C GLN A 34 -16.99 -23.23 -22.89
N HIS A 35 -17.04 -22.02 -23.44
CA HIS A 35 -15.92 -21.10 -23.38
C HIS A 35 -15.85 -20.63 -21.93
N ASP A 36 -14.79 -21.03 -21.23
CA ASP A 36 -14.35 -20.38 -20.00
C ASP A 36 -14.33 -18.86 -20.26
N CYS A 37 -15.36 -18.14 -19.83
CA CYS A 37 -15.41 -16.69 -19.95
C CYS A 37 -14.34 -16.12 -19.02
N VAL A 38 -13.14 -15.89 -19.57
CA VAL A 38 -12.03 -15.30 -18.83
C VAL A 38 -12.48 -13.90 -18.41
N ASN A 39 -12.40 -13.61 -17.12
CA ASN A 39 -12.69 -12.28 -16.58
C ASN A 39 -11.63 -11.30 -17.10
N GLN A 40 -11.95 -10.65 -18.22
CA GLN A 40 -11.04 -9.78 -18.95
C GLN A 40 -10.66 -8.53 -18.15
N GLU A 41 -11.58 -8.03 -17.32
CA GLU A 41 -11.36 -6.85 -16.49
C GLU A 41 -10.35 -7.14 -15.36
N GLU A 42 -10.46 -8.29 -14.70
CA GLU A 42 -9.44 -8.73 -13.74
C GLU A 42 -8.10 -9.05 -14.45
N LEU A 43 -8.14 -9.64 -15.65
CA LEU A 43 -6.94 -9.88 -16.44
C LEU A 43 -6.19 -8.58 -16.77
N ASN A 44 -6.91 -7.48 -17.03
CA ASN A 44 -6.27 -6.18 -17.26
C ASN A 44 -5.51 -5.68 -16.02
N TYR A 45 -6.07 -5.86 -14.82
CA TYR A 45 -5.35 -5.58 -13.56
C TYR A 45 -4.10 -6.46 -13.42
N LEU A 46 -4.18 -7.76 -13.72
CA LEU A 46 -3.03 -8.66 -13.68
C LEU A 46 -1.96 -8.28 -14.72
N ASN A 47 -2.36 -7.86 -15.91
CA ASN A 47 -1.44 -7.38 -16.95
C ASN A 47 -0.70 -6.13 -16.49
N GLN A 48 -1.36 -5.21 -15.79
CA GLN A 48 -0.69 -4.05 -15.19
C GLN A 48 0.30 -4.45 -14.10
N LEU A 49 -0.04 -5.44 -13.25
CA LEU A 49 0.93 -5.97 -12.28
C LEU A 49 2.17 -6.54 -12.97
N LYS A 50 1.96 -7.35 -14.01
CA LYS A 50 3.03 -7.96 -14.78
C LYS A 50 3.91 -6.90 -15.45
N ASP A 51 3.30 -5.89 -16.06
CA ASP A 51 4.04 -4.80 -16.70
C ASP A 51 4.90 -4.00 -15.71
N ILE A 52 4.36 -3.69 -14.53
CA ILE A 52 5.14 -3.02 -13.47
C ILE A 52 6.27 -3.91 -12.96
N ILE A 53 6.07 -5.23 -12.83
CA ILE A 53 7.13 -6.16 -12.39
C ILE A 53 8.24 -6.27 -13.43
N ASP A 54 7.89 -6.36 -14.72
CA ASP A 54 8.85 -6.63 -15.79
C ASP A 54 9.56 -5.35 -16.28
N HIS A 55 8.83 -4.23 -16.32
CA HIS A 55 9.28 -2.98 -16.96
C HIS A 55 9.25 -1.76 -16.03
N GLY A 56 8.75 -1.90 -14.80
CA GLY A 56 8.63 -0.80 -13.86
C GLY A 56 9.99 -0.20 -13.47
N VAL A 57 10.02 1.13 -13.33
CA VAL A 57 11.21 1.84 -12.87
C VAL A 57 11.33 1.69 -11.37
N ARG A 58 12.50 1.21 -10.91
CA ARG A 58 12.82 1.14 -9.50
C ARG A 58 12.97 2.54 -8.91
N LYS A 59 12.18 2.87 -7.89
CA LYS A 59 12.25 4.14 -7.15
C LYS A 59 12.52 3.86 -5.67
N ASN A 60 13.26 4.77 -5.05
CA ASN A 60 13.23 4.88 -3.59
C ASN A 60 11.96 5.63 -3.19
N ASP A 61 11.38 5.27 -2.07
CA ASP A 61 10.16 5.89 -1.56
C ASP A 61 10.34 6.32 -0.09
N ARG A 62 9.37 7.08 0.44
CA ARG A 62 9.42 7.60 1.82
C ARG A 62 9.42 6.50 2.88
N THR A 63 9.03 5.27 2.55
CA THR A 63 9.06 4.12 3.47
C THR A 63 10.44 3.45 3.51
N GLY A 64 11.33 3.73 2.56
CA GLY A 64 12.65 3.10 2.49
C GLY A 64 12.64 1.66 1.99
N ILE A 65 11.48 1.12 1.60
CA ILE A 65 11.35 -0.22 0.99
C ILE A 65 11.76 -0.17 -0.48
N GLY A 66 11.39 0.92 -1.15
CA GLY A 66 11.50 1.06 -2.59
C GLY A 66 10.36 0.35 -3.34
N THR A 67 10.12 0.81 -4.55
CA THR A 67 9.03 0.32 -5.39
C THR A 67 9.49 0.07 -6.82
N LEU A 68 8.79 -0.79 -7.55
CA LEU A 68 8.73 -0.77 -9.01
C LEU A 68 7.51 0.04 -9.41
N SER A 69 7.66 0.99 -10.33
CA SER A 69 6.57 1.92 -10.67
C SER A 69 6.48 2.23 -12.15
N THR A 70 5.27 2.52 -12.58
CA THR A 70 4.93 3.11 -13.89
C THR A 70 4.06 4.35 -13.65
N PHE A 71 4.10 5.31 -14.56
CA PHE A 71 3.33 6.55 -14.40
C PHE A 71 2.25 6.68 -15.48
N GLY A 72 0.99 6.76 -15.05
CA GLY A 72 -0.17 6.86 -15.93
C GLY A 72 -0.67 5.50 -16.37
N THR A 73 -1.71 5.00 -15.72
CA THR A 73 -2.45 3.80 -16.15
C THR A 73 -3.95 4.01 -15.98
N GLN A 74 -4.75 3.23 -16.69
CA GLN A 74 -6.21 3.28 -16.58
C GLN A 74 -6.83 1.88 -16.72
N SER A 75 -7.85 1.63 -15.90
CA SER A 75 -8.66 0.42 -15.94
C SER A 75 -10.15 0.79 -15.97
N ARG A 76 -10.96 -0.08 -16.56
CA ARG A 76 -12.42 0.07 -16.66
C ARG A 76 -13.09 -1.22 -16.21
N TYR A 77 -14.10 -1.07 -15.36
CA TYR A 77 -14.86 -2.18 -14.77
C TYR A 77 -16.35 -1.98 -15.00
N CYS A 78 -17.04 -3.00 -15.50
CA CYS A 78 -18.47 -3.01 -15.70
C CYS A 78 -19.20 -3.28 -14.37
N LEU A 79 -20.24 -2.50 -14.09
CA LEU A 79 -21.09 -2.67 -12.91
C LEU A 79 -22.52 -3.12 -13.26
N ARG A 80 -22.81 -3.33 -14.54
CA ARG A 80 -24.12 -3.79 -15.02
C ARG A 80 -24.41 -5.22 -14.59
N ASP A 81 -25.68 -5.60 -14.65
CA ASP A 81 -26.15 -6.98 -14.37
C ASP A 81 -25.70 -7.52 -13.00
N ASP A 82 -25.60 -6.61 -12.04
CA ASP A 82 -25.11 -6.81 -10.68
C ASP A 82 -23.66 -7.26 -10.54
N ILE A 83 -22.88 -7.26 -11.63
CA ILE A 83 -21.45 -7.57 -11.60
C ILE A 83 -20.74 -6.61 -10.64
N PHE A 84 -19.90 -7.17 -9.78
CA PHE A 84 -19.15 -6.39 -8.80
C PHE A 84 -17.65 -6.73 -8.89
N PRO A 85 -16.80 -5.77 -9.30
CA PRO A 85 -15.38 -6.01 -9.55
C PRO A 85 -14.60 -6.18 -8.24
N LEU A 86 -14.70 -7.37 -7.66
CA LEU A 86 -13.95 -7.82 -6.50
C LEU A 86 -13.01 -8.94 -6.95
N LEU A 87 -11.71 -8.68 -6.89
CA LEU A 87 -10.69 -9.58 -7.43
C LEU A 87 -10.87 -11.02 -6.92
N THR A 88 -10.73 -11.98 -7.83
CA THR A 88 -10.92 -13.40 -7.55
C THR A 88 -9.59 -14.13 -7.44
N THR A 89 -8.52 -13.65 -8.07
CA THR A 89 -7.17 -14.22 -7.96
C THR A 89 -6.54 -14.07 -6.57
N LYS A 90 -7.13 -13.26 -5.69
CA LYS A 90 -6.78 -13.16 -4.27
C LYS A 90 -8.01 -12.76 -3.47
N ARG A 91 -8.24 -13.38 -2.31
CA ARG A 91 -9.29 -12.95 -1.39
C ARG A 91 -9.04 -11.51 -0.89
N VAL A 92 -9.95 -10.61 -1.25
CA VAL A 92 -10.08 -9.23 -0.74
C VAL A 92 -10.96 -9.22 0.52
N PHE A 93 -10.59 -8.41 1.51
CA PHE A 93 -11.32 -8.27 2.78
C PHE A 93 -12.55 -7.36 2.62
N TRP A 94 -13.67 -7.98 2.20
CA TRP A 94 -14.92 -7.28 1.86
C TRP A 94 -15.47 -6.40 2.98
N ARG A 95 -15.54 -6.92 4.21
CA ARG A 95 -16.05 -6.15 5.37
C ARG A 95 -15.27 -4.85 5.56
N GLY A 96 -13.94 -4.88 5.39
CA GLY A 96 -13.12 -3.68 5.46
C GLY A 96 -13.47 -2.65 4.38
N VAL A 97 -13.74 -3.08 3.14
CA VAL A 97 -14.16 -2.19 2.04
C VAL A 97 -15.47 -1.48 2.39
N VAL A 98 -16.46 -2.23 2.86
CA VAL A 98 -17.79 -1.69 3.18
C VAL A 98 -17.71 -0.70 4.34
N GLU A 99 -17.10 -1.10 5.46
CA GLU A 99 -17.04 -0.29 6.66
C GLU A 99 -16.20 0.98 6.49
N GLU A 100 -15.10 0.90 5.75
CA GLU A 100 -14.29 2.08 5.41
C GLU A 100 -15.08 3.06 4.54
N LEU A 101 -15.83 2.58 3.55
CA LEU A 101 -16.63 3.45 2.70
C LEU A 101 -17.75 4.13 3.49
N LEU A 102 -18.47 3.39 4.34
CA LEU A 102 -19.49 3.97 5.22
C LEU A 102 -18.88 5.01 6.18
N TRP A 103 -17.68 4.76 6.68
CA TRP A 103 -16.92 5.70 7.50
C TRP A 103 -16.57 6.98 6.73
N PHE A 104 -16.08 6.88 5.48
CA PHE A 104 -15.87 8.06 4.61
C PHE A 104 -17.17 8.82 4.35
N ILE A 105 -18.25 8.11 3.99
CA ILE A 105 -19.56 8.72 3.73
C ILE A 105 -20.00 9.53 4.94
N SER A 106 -19.91 8.98 6.16
CA SER A 106 -20.32 9.67 7.38
C SER A 106 -19.48 10.90 7.75
N GLY A 107 -18.40 11.22 7.03
CA GLY A 107 -17.52 12.34 7.33
C GLY A 107 -16.55 12.07 8.48
N ASN A 108 -16.49 10.83 8.99
CA ASN A 108 -15.70 10.48 10.17
C ASN A 108 -14.20 10.48 9.89
N THR A 109 -13.41 10.83 10.90
CA THR A 109 -11.94 10.88 10.86
C THR A 109 -11.28 10.12 12.01
N ASN A 110 -12.08 9.49 12.86
CA ASN A 110 -11.63 8.68 13.99
C ASN A 110 -11.44 7.21 13.57
N ALA A 111 -10.19 6.79 13.44
CA ALA A 111 -9.84 5.41 13.09
C ALA A 111 -10.35 4.38 14.12
N LYS A 112 -10.53 4.76 15.40
CA LYS A 112 -11.03 3.85 16.44
C LYS A 112 -12.44 3.35 16.14
N LYS A 113 -13.25 4.11 15.39
CA LYS A 113 -14.59 3.68 14.95
C LYS A 113 -14.55 2.52 13.96
N LEU A 114 -13.48 2.39 13.20
CA LEU A 114 -13.22 1.22 12.36
C LEU A 114 -12.68 0.06 13.20
N SER A 115 -11.74 0.34 14.12
CA SER A 115 -11.18 -0.69 15.01
C SER A 115 -12.24 -1.32 15.92
N GLU A 116 -13.21 -0.54 16.42
CA GLU A 116 -14.41 -1.02 17.15
C GLU A 116 -15.22 -2.07 16.37
N LYS A 117 -15.11 -2.06 15.03
CA LYS A 117 -15.75 -3.01 14.11
C LYS A 117 -14.80 -4.07 13.56
N ASN A 118 -13.62 -4.24 14.18
CA ASN A 118 -12.54 -5.13 13.73
C ASN A 118 -11.97 -4.78 12.35
N VAL A 119 -11.96 -3.49 11.98
CA VAL A 119 -11.37 -2.98 10.75
C VAL A 119 -10.17 -2.11 11.07
N ASN A 120 -8.97 -2.70 10.96
CA ASN A 120 -7.72 -2.11 11.47
C ASN A 120 -6.82 -1.52 10.37
N ILE A 121 -7.37 -1.21 9.20
CA ILE A 121 -6.60 -0.76 8.02
C ILE A 121 -5.92 0.62 8.25
N TRP A 122 -6.48 1.44 9.15
CA TRP A 122 -5.97 2.76 9.49
C TRP A 122 -5.11 2.81 10.76
N ASP A 123 -5.08 1.76 11.58
CA ASP A 123 -4.37 1.72 12.86
C ASP A 123 -2.89 2.09 12.72
N GLY A 124 -2.26 1.60 11.65
CA GLY A 124 -0.86 1.90 11.33
C GLY A 124 -0.60 3.37 10.99
N ASN A 125 -1.59 4.10 10.48
CA ASN A 125 -1.48 5.52 10.16
C ASN A 125 -2.02 6.44 11.26
N SER A 126 -2.75 5.90 12.23
CA SER A 126 -3.34 6.67 13.34
C SER A 126 -2.64 6.45 14.69
N SER A 127 -1.63 5.56 14.77
CA SER A 127 -0.86 5.35 16.00
C SER A 127 -0.13 6.62 16.44
N ARG A 128 0.12 6.77 17.75
CA ARG A 128 0.92 7.86 18.31
C ARG A 128 2.25 8.10 17.60
N GLU A 129 3.07 7.06 17.46
CA GLU A 129 4.39 7.15 16.80
C GLU A 129 4.30 7.66 15.35
N PHE A 130 3.28 7.23 14.60
CA PHE A 130 3.11 7.69 13.21
C PHE A 130 2.68 9.16 13.16
N LEU A 131 1.71 9.56 13.98
CA LEU A 131 1.26 10.95 14.05
C LEU A 131 2.41 11.89 14.44
N ASP A 132 3.25 11.49 15.41
CA ASP A 132 4.44 12.26 15.81
C ASP A 132 5.48 12.37 14.69
N SER A 133 5.67 11.29 13.90
CA SER A 133 6.53 11.32 12.71
C SER A 133 6.03 12.27 11.61
N ARG A 134 4.74 12.65 11.65
CA ARG A 134 4.10 13.62 10.76
C ARG A 134 4.04 15.02 11.35
N GLY A 135 4.55 15.24 12.58
CA GLY A 135 4.47 16.51 13.27
C GLY A 135 3.08 16.82 13.87
N LEU A 136 2.20 15.82 13.94
CA LEU A 136 0.81 15.95 14.42
C LEU A 136 0.72 15.67 15.93
N TYR A 137 1.54 16.37 16.72
CA TYR A 137 1.66 16.16 18.17
C TYR A 137 0.36 16.44 18.93
N ASN A 138 -0.47 17.34 18.41
CA ASN A 138 -1.72 17.76 19.04
C ASN A 138 -2.90 16.84 18.73
N TYR A 139 -2.73 15.87 17.83
CA TYR A 139 -3.79 14.92 17.49
C TYR A 139 -3.80 13.79 18.49
N GLU A 140 -4.95 13.27 18.87
CA GLU A 140 -5.04 12.07 19.70
C GLU A 140 -4.74 10.82 18.87
N GLU A 141 -4.30 9.73 19.52
CA GLU A 141 -4.20 8.44 18.82
C GLU A 141 -5.58 8.05 18.26
N GLY A 142 -5.63 7.68 16.97
CA GLY A 142 -6.87 7.47 16.24
C GLY A 142 -7.33 8.65 15.38
N ASP A 143 -6.86 9.87 15.64
CA ASP A 143 -7.23 11.06 14.86
C ASP A 143 -6.39 11.16 13.58
N LEU A 144 -7.04 10.98 12.43
CA LEU A 144 -6.38 11.03 11.12
C LEU A 144 -6.29 12.45 10.53
N GLY A 145 -6.92 13.43 11.17
CA GLY A 145 -7.11 14.78 10.61
C GLY A 145 -8.21 14.85 9.55
N PRO A 146 -8.27 15.95 8.79
CA PRO A 146 -9.29 16.17 7.76
C PRO A 146 -9.03 15.35 6.48
N VAL A 147 -9.08 14.03 6.59
CA VAL A 147 -8.91 13.05 5.50
C VAL A 147 -10.18 12.93 4.64
N TYR A 148 -10.33 11.84 3.88
CA TYR A 148 -11.34 11.67 2.82
C TYR A 148 -12.75 12.08 3.23
N GLY A 149 -13.32 11.46 4.26
CA GLY A 149 -14.71 11.73 4.67
C GLY A 149 -14.92 13.19 5.05
N PHE A 150 -13.98 13.78 5.79
CA PHE A 150 -14.05 15.19 6.13
C PHE A 150 -14.04 16.08 4.89
N GLN A 151 -13.17 15.80 3.91
CA GLN A 151 -13.18 16.56 2.67
C GLN A 151 -14.47 16.32 1.86
N TRP A 152 -15.09 15.15 1.93
CA TRP A 152 -16.34 14.86 1.23
C TRP A 152 -17.53 15.63 1.81
N ARG A 153 -17.60 15.77 3.13
CA ARG A 153 -18.76 16.34 3.84
C ARG A 153 -18.56 17.78 4.31
N HIS A 154 -17.32 18.21 4.51
CA HIS A 154 -16.95 19.46 5.19
C HIS A 154 -15.84 20.24 4.47
N PHE A 155 -15.76 20.13 3.13
CA PHE A 155 -14.67 20.72 2.35
C PHE A 155 -14.48 22.21 2.66
N GLY A 156 -13.23 22.62 2.89
CA GLY A 156 -12.86 24.02 3.15
C GLY A 156 -13.15 24.53 4.56
N TYR A 157 -13.74 23.71 5.45
CA TYR A 157 -13.95 24.11 6.84
C TYR A 157 -12.72 23.80 7.73
N PRO A 158 -12.35 24.67 8.69
CA PRO A 158 -11.25 24.39 9.62
C PRO A 158 -11.49 23.15 10.49
N TYR A 159 -10.59 22.18 10.41
CA TYR A 159 -10.57 21.00 11.29
C TYR A 159 -10.07 21.36 12.69
N THR A 160 -10.68 20.78 13.71
CA THR A 160 -10.30 20.95 15.12
C THR A 160 -9.92 19.62 15.79
N SER A 161 -10.84 18.64 15.82
CA SER A 161 -10.60 17.29 16.36
C SER A 161 -11.51 16.25 15.72
N MET A 162 -11.18 14.96 15.85
CA MET A 162 -12.02 13.85 15.37
C MET A 162 -13.35 13.66 16.14
N THR A 163 -13.56 14.39 17.23
CA THR A 163 -14.75 14.32 18.09
C THR A 163 -15.64 15.56 18.00
N ALA A 164 -15.19 16.60 17.29
CA ALA A 164 -15.97 17.81 17.11
C ALA A 164 -17.18 17.57 16.20
N ASP A 165 -18.25 18.32 16.44
CA ASP A 165 -19.42 18.33 15.57
C ASP A 165 -19.20 19.26 14.37
N TYR A 166 -19.21 18.67 13.17
CA TYR A 166 -19.07 19.37 11.90
C TYR A 166 -20.37 19.46 11.09
N ALA A 167 -21.51 19.06 11.65
CA ALA A 167 -22.80 19.10 10.95
C ALA A 167 -23.09 20.50 10.36
N GLY A 168 -23.40 20.54 9.06
CA GLY A 168 -23.69 21.77 8.33
C GLY A 168 -22.50 22.70 8.10
N LYS A 169 -21.27 22.30 8.44
CA LYS A 169 -20.05 23.10 8.27
C LYS A 169 -19.29 22.69 7.02
N GLY A 170 -18.72 23.67 6.32
CA GLY A 170 -18.01 23.47 5.07
C GLY A 170 -18.94 23.22 3.89
N TYR A 171 -18.38 22.69 2.81
CA TYR A 171 -19.12 22.33 1.60
C TYR A 171 -19.28 20.80 1.51
N ASP A 172 -20.52 20.33 1.57
CA ASP A 172 -20.86 18.90 1.44
C ASP A 172 -20.88 18.49 -0.05
N GLN A 173 -19.71 18.09 -0.54
CA GLN A 173 -19.50 17.68 -1.93
C GLN A 173 -20.30 16.42 -2.29
N LEU A 174 -20.40 15.45 -1.36
CA LEU A 174 -21.13 14.21 -1.61
C LEU A 174 -22.62 14.49 -1.82
N GLN A 175 -23.23 15.25 -0.91
CA GLN A 175 -24.64 15.62 -1.04
C GLN A 175 -24.89 16.49 -2.26
N GLN A 176 -23.97 17.40 -2.60
CA GLN A 176 -24.06 18.17 -3.83
C GLN A 176 -24.01 17.26 -5.07
N CYS A 177 -23.11 16.27 -5.12
CA CYS A 177 -23.05 15.32 -6.24
C CYS A 177 -24.37 14.56 -6.39
N ILE A 178 -24.91 14.02 -5.29
CA ILE A 178 -26.20 13.30 -5.29
C ILE A 178 -27.34 14.21 -5.77
N LYS A 179 -27.37 15.46 -5.30
CA LYS A 179 -28.34 16.46 -5.76
C LYS A 179 -28.23 16.71 -7.26
N MET A 180 -27.02 16.98 -7.76
CA MET A 180 -26.80 17.20 -9.20
C MET A 180 -27.18 15.98 -10.04
N ILE A 181 -26.92 14.76 -9.57
CA ILE A 181 -27.33 13.53 -10.27
C ILE A 181 -28.86 13.46 -10.41
N ARG A 182 -29.61 13.87 -9.38
CA ARG A 182 -31.08 13.87 -9.40
C ARG A 182 -31.68 15.00 -10.23
N GLU A 183 -31.13 16.21 -10.11
CA GLU A 183 -31.74 17.43 -10.63
C GLU A 183 -31.13 17.90 -11.96
N GLU A 184 -29.85 17.63 -12.20
CA GLU A 184 -29.07 18.08 -13.35
C GLU A 184 -28.16 16.94 -13.90
N PRO A 185 -28.71 15.76 -14.26
CA PRO A 185 -27.91 14.55 -14.58
C PRO A 185 -26.93 14.75 -15.76
N GLU A 186 -27.28 15.61 -16.72
CA GLU A 186 -26.44 15.94 -17.88
C GLU A 186 -25.26 16.89 -17.53
N SER A 187 -25.16 17.30 -16.27
CA SER A 187 -24.10 18.19 -15.80
C SER A 187 -22.73 17.54 -15.97
N ARG A 188 -21.81 18.27 -16.58
CA ARG A 188 -20.40 17.87 -16.74
C ARG A 188 -19.54 18.26 -15.55
N ARG A 189 -20.18 18.63 -14.43
CA ARG A 189 -19.54 19.20 -13.23
C ARG A 189 -19.81 18.38 -11.96
N ILE A 190 -20.34 17.17 -12.09
CA ILE A 190 -20.63 16.28 -10.96
C ILE A 190 -19.32 15.70 -10.42
N ILE A 191 -18.67 16.46 -9.55
CA ILE A 191 -17.28 16.25 -9.12
C ILE A 191 -17.17 16.33 -7.60
N MET A 192 -16.33 15.47 -7.04
CA MET A 192 -15.90 15.51 -5.65
C MET A 192 -14.38 15.38 -5.57
N THR A 193 -13.73 16.14 -4.69
CA THR A 193 -12.27 16.08 -4.47
C THR A 193 -11.93 15.90 -2.99
N ALA A 194 -10.95 15.05 -2.71
CA ALA A 194 -10.31 14.97 -1.40
C ALA A 194 -9.00 15.78 -1.33
N TRP A 195 -8.52 16.30 -2.46
CA TRP A 195 -7.25 17.05 -2.51
C TRP A 195 -7.45 18.52 -2.13
N ASN A 196 -7.20 18.85 -0.86
CA ASN A 196 -7.21 20.21 -0.35
C ASN A 196 -5.80 20.67 0.04
N PRO A 197 -5.14 21.54 -0.76
CA PRO A 197 -3.79 22.03 -0.47
C PRO A 197 -3.62 22.65 0.93
N CYS A 198 -4.65 23.30 1.47
CA CYS A 198 -4.61 23.96 2.76
C CYS A 198 -4.57 23.00 3.96
N ASP A 199 -4.87 21.71 3.73
CA ASP A 199 -4.98 20.69 4.76
C ASP A 199 -3.97 19.54 4.61
N LEU A 200 -3.12 19.53 3.57
CA LEU A 200 -2.18 18.43 3.29
C LEU A 200 -1.18 18.17 4.43
N GLU A 201 -0.84 19.20 5.21
CA GLU A 201 0.05 19.09 6.37
C GLU A 201 -0.69 18.70 7.66
N LYS A 202 -2.02 18.74 7.65
CA LYS A 202 -2.88 18.44 8.80
C LYS A 202 -3.39 17.00 8.80
N VAL A 203 -3.10 16.23 7.75
CA VAL A 203 -3.58 14.84 7.61
C VAL A 203 -2.48 13.84 7.93
N ALA A 204 -2.86 12.73 8.57
CA ALA A 204 -1.94 11.61 8.82
C ALA A 204 -1.32 11.11 7.50
N LEU A 205 -2.16 10.93 6.48
CA LEU A 205 -1.75 10.54 5.15
C LEU A 205 -2.48 11.37 4.09
N PRO A 206 -1.76 12.08 3.20
CA PRO A 206 -2.39 12.81 2.10
C PRO A 206 -3.27 11.89 1.23
N PRO A 207 -4.47 12.31 0.81
CA PRO A 207 -5.41 11.49 0.05
C PRO A 207 -4.78 10.85 -1.20
N CYS A 208 -4.95 9.53 -1.35
CA CYS A 208 -4.48 8.78 -2.53
C CYS A 208 -5.47 8.88 -3.69
N HIS A 209 -6.75 8.59 -3.44
CA HIS A 209 -7.85 8.78 -4.38
C HIS A 209 -8.35 10.23 -4.26
N CYS A 210 -7.90 11.07 -5.19
CA CYS A 210 -7.92 12.52 -5.03
C CYS A 210 -9.16 13.18 -5.63
N PHE A 211 -9.61 12.71 -6.79
CA PHE A 211 -10.60 13.40 -7.59
C PHE A 211 -11.54 12.40 -8.23
N VAL A 212 -12.83 12.68 -8.17
CA VAL A 212 -13.90 11.78 -8.61
C VAL A 212 -14.85 12.57 -9.48
N GLN A 213 -15.23 12.01 -10.62
CA GLN A 213 -16.27 12.56 -11.49
C GLN A 213 -17.34 11.50 -11.74
N PHE A 214 -18.59 11.90 -11.62
CA PHE A 214 -19.74 11.08 -11.99
C PHE A 214 -20.27 11.50 -13.36
N TYR A 215 -20.86 10.54 -14.06
CA TYR A 215 -21.43 10.72 -15.39
C TYR A 215 -22.74 9.95 -15.48
N VAL A 216 -23.83 10.65 -15.84
CA VAL A 216 -25.13 10.05 -16.08
C VAL A 216 -25.38 10.03 -17.59
N ALA A 217 -25.74 8.87 -18.12
CA ALA A 217 -26.18 8.71 -19.50
C ALA A 217 -27.03 7.45 -19.64
N ASP A 218 -28.06 7.49 -20.50
CA ASP A 218 -28.93 6.34 -20.78
C ASP A 218 -29.56 5.68 -19.53
N GLY A 219 -29.85 6.49 -18.50
CA GLY A 219 -30.38 6.00 -17.22
C GLY A 219 -29.36 5.26 -16.35
N GLU A 220 -28.06 5.36 -16.68
CA GLU A 220 -26.96 4.74 -15.96
C GLU A 220 -26.03 5.77 -15.31
N LEU A 221 -25.52 5.44 -14.12
CA LEU A 221 -24.49 6.20 -13.40
C LEU A 221 -23.13 5.51 -13.54
N SER A 222 -22.16 6.23 -14.09
CA SER A 222 -20.74 5.84 -14.10
C SER A 222 -19.90 6.75 -13.21
N CYS A 223 -18.76 6.24 -12.77
CA CYS A 223 -17.81 6.94 -11.91
C CYS A 223 -16.40 6.80 -12.46
N GLN A 224 -15.68 7.92 -12.54
CA GLN A 224 -14.25 7.96 -12.82
C GLN A 224 -13.52 8.50 -11.60
N MET A 225 -12.49 7.79 -11.15
CA MET A 225 -11.65 8.21 -10.03
C MET A 225 -10.19 8.32 -10.47
N TYR A 226 -9.57 9.46 -10.14
CA TYR A 226 -8.13 9.69 -10.28
C TYR A 226 -7.42 9.45 -8.95
N GLN A 227 -6.48 8.51 -8.95
CA GLN A 227 -5.63 8.16 -7.82
C GLN A 227 -4.19 8.56 -8.10
N ARG A 228 -3.64 9.52 -7.33
CA ARG A 228 -2.28 10.03 -7.57
C ARG A 228 -1.18 8.98 -7.31
N SER A 229 -1.46 8.02 -6.44
CA SER A 229 -0.50 7.07 -5.87
C SER A 229 -1.24 5.79 -5.51
N ALA A 230 -0.87 4.68 -6.13
CA ALA A 230 -1.60 3.43 -6.03
C ALA A 230 -0.65 2.25 -5.75
N ASP A 231 -0.72 1.74 -4.53
CA ASP A 231 -0.17 0.43 -4.20
C ASP A 231 -1.01 -0.63 -4.90
N MET A 232 -0.46 -1.18 -5.98
CA MET A 232 -1.15 -2.16 -6.82
C MET A 232 -1.39 -3.49 -6.09
N GLY A 233 -0.58 -3.83 -5.08
CA GLY A 233 -0.70 -5.10 -4.37
C GLY A 233 -1.79 -5.11 -3.30
N LEU A 234 -1.86 -4.04 -2.48
CA LEU A 234 -2.82 -3.94 -1.38
C LEU A 234 -3.94 -2.93 -1.64
N GLY A 235 -3.59 -1.70 -2.02
CA GLY A 235 -4.51 -0.57 -2.10
C GLY A 235 -5.51 -0.67 -3.26
N VAL A 236 -5.03 -0.91 -4.48
CA VAL A 236 -5.86 -0.93 -5.69
C VAL A 236 -7.03 -1.92 -5.61
N PRO A 237 -6.86 -3.17 -5.16
CA PRO A 237 -7.99 -4.09 -4.96
C PRO A 237 -9.09 -3.53 -4.04
N PHE A 238 -8.72 -2.82 -2.98
CA PHE A 238 -9.68 -2.14 -2.09
C PHE A 238 -10.32 -0.94 -2.80
N ASN A 239 -9.55 -0.13 -3.52
CA ASN A 239 -10.04 1.07 -4.19
C ASN A 239 -11.03 0.74 -5.32
N ILE A 240 -10.78 -0.34 -6.08
CA ILE A 240 -11.71 -0.82 -7.12
C ILE A 240 -13.07 -1.17 -6.50
N ALA A 241 -13.07 -1.99 -5.44
CA ALA A 241 -14.28 -2.42 -4.78
C ALA A 241 -15.01 -1.24 -4.09
N SER A 242 -14.27 -0.36 -3.41
CA SER A 242 -14.82 0.80 -2.68
C SER A 242 -15.55 1.77 -3.61
N TYR A 243 -14.93 2.20 -4.71
CA TYR A 243 -15.57 3.14 -5.63
C TYR A 243 -16.64 2.50 -6.51
N SER A 244 -16.54 1.19 -6.78
CA SER A 244 -17.63 0.44 -7.41
C SER A 244 -18.85 0.38 -6.49
N LEU A 245 -18.64 0.17 -5.18
CA LEU A 245 -19.70 0.17 -4.18
C LEU A 245 -20.33 1.56 -4.05
N LEU A 246 -19.53 2.62 -3.94
CA LEU A 246 -20.04 4.01 -3.89
C LEU A 246 -20.92 4.34 -5.10
N THR A 247 -20.47 3.94 -6.30
CA THR A 247 -21.24 4.14 -7.53
C THR A 247 -22.59 3.43 -7.48
N ARG A 248 -22.61 2.17 -7.01
CA ARG A 248 -23.85 1.41 -6.86
C ARG A 248 -24.77 2.01 -5.78
N MET A 249 -24.24 2.47 -4.65
CA MET A 249 -25.01 3.13 -3.60
C MET A 249 -25.69 4.41 -4.10
N ILE A 250 -24.94 5.25 -4.84
CA ILE A 250 -25.50 6.49 -5.40
C ILE A 250 -26.52 6.17 -6.50
N ALA A 251 -26.23 5.21 -7.38
CA ALA A 251 -27.18 4.77 -8.40
C ALA A 251 -28.50 4.29 -7.76
N HIS A 252 -28.42 3.48 -6.70
CA HIS A 252 -29.56 2.99 -5.93
C HIS A 252 -30.44 4.13 -5.41
N ILE A 253 -29.88 5.07 -4.64
CA ILE A 253 -30.66 6.16 -4.04
C ILE A 253 -31.13 7.21 -5.06
N THR A 254 -30.62 7.17 -6.29
CA THR A 254 -31.01 8.08 -7.38
C THR A 254 -31.87 7.39 -8.45
N SER A 255 -32.27 6.14 -8.22
CA SER A 255 -33.07 5.33 -9.15
C SER A 255 -32.43 5.17 -10.54
N LEU A 256 -31.10 5.18 -10.60
CA LEU A 256 -30.31 4.90 -11.80
C LEU A 256 -29.75 3.48 -11.77
N LYS A 257 -29.39 2.97 -12.94
CA LYS A 257 -28.63 1.71 -13.05
C LYS A 257 -27.14 1.99 -12.90
N PRO A 258 -26.35 1.08 -12.30
CA PRO A 258 -24.90 1.23 -12.28
C PRO A 258 -24.30 0.91 -13.66
N GLY A 259 -23.47 1.82 -14.17
CA GLY A 259 -22.79 1.70 -15.47
C GLY A 259 -21.36 1.16 -15.33
N PHE A 260 -20.38 2.05 -15.30
CA PHE A 260 -18.96 1.69 -15.21
C PHE A 260 -18.24 2.38 -14.05
N PHE A 261 -17.24 1.71 -13.50
CA PHE A 261 -16.17 2.34 -12.73
C PHE A 261 -14.89 2.43 -13.57
N ILE A 262 -14.33 3.64 -13.68
CA ILE A 262 -13.09 3.92 -14.39
C ILE A 262 -12.03 4.36 -13.37
N HIS A 263 -10.94 3.62 -13.29
CA HIS A 263 -9.84 3.90 -12.36
C HIS A 263 -8.65 4.45 -13.14
N THR A 264 -8.34 5.74 -12.95
CA THR A 264 -7.16 6.39 -13.54
C THR A 264 -6.11 6.56 -12.46
N ILE A 265 -4.89 6.11 -12.72
CA ILE A 265 -3.80 6.09 -11.73
C ILE A 265 -2.62 6.92 -12.24
N GLY A 266 -2.06 7.76 -11.37
CA GLY A 266 -0.79 8.45 -11.55
C GLY A 266 0.38 7.49 -11.33
N ASP A 267 1.00 7.53 -10.14
CA ASP A 267 2.07 6.60 -9.76
C ASP A 267 1.47 5.22 -9.38
N ALA A 268 1.47 4.29 -10.33
CA ALA A 268 1.10 2.89 -10.12
C ALA A 268 2.35 2.11 -9.72
N HIS A 269 2.37 1.54 -8.52
CA HIS A 269 3.57 0.91 -8.00
C HIS A 269 3.33 -0.39 -7.23
N ILE A 270 4.37 -1.19 -7.19
CA ILE A 270 4.48 -2.42 -6.41
C ILE A 270 5.66 -2.23 -5.46
N TYR A 271 5.44 -2.41 -4.15
CA TYR A 271 6.53 -2.49 -3.19
C TYR A 271 7.42 -3.68 -3.52
N LEU A 272 8.74 -3.51 -3.41
CA LEU A 272 9.69 -4.58 -3.75
C LEU A 272 9.44 -5.86 -2.93
N THR A 273 8.93 -5.72 -1.71
CA THR A 273 8.56 -6.82 -0.81
C THR A 273 7.30 -7.58 -1.26
N HIS A 274 6.47 -6.99 -2.13
CA HIS A 274 5.25 -7.62 -2.63
C HIS A 274 5.45 -8.37 -3.94
N VAL A 275 6.60 -8.21 -4.60
CA VAL A 275 6.85 -8.78 -5.94
C VAL A 275 6.64 -10.30 -5.97
N ASP A 276 7.22 -11.04 -5.02
CA ASP A 276 7.10 -12.50 -5.00
C ASP A 276 5.66 -12.97 -4.72
N ALA A 277 4.98 -12.28 -3.80
CA ALA A 277 3.57 -12.52 -3.50
C ALA A 277 2.67 -12.27 -4.73
N LEU A 278 2.96 -11.23 -5.51
CA LEU A 278 2.22 -10.89 -6.72
C LEU A 278 2.54 -11.82 -7.88
N LYS A 279 3.77 -12.36 -7.99
CA LYS A 279 4.08 -13.43 -8.95
C LYS A 279 3.22 -14.67 -8.72
N VAL A 280 2.99 -15.05 -7.46
CA VAL A 280 2.04 -16.12 -7.10
C VAL A 280 0.60 -15.75 -7.50
N GLN A 281 0.22 -14.47 -7.40
CA GLN A 281 -1.10 -14.03 -7.87
C GLN A 281 -1.23 -14.15 -9.40
N LEU A 282 -0.18 -13.81 -10.15
CA LEU A 282 -0.14 -13.85 -11.62
C LEU A 282 -0.27 -15.26 -12.20
N GLU A 283 0.05 -16.30 -11.43
CA GLU A 283 -0.13 -17.70 -11.83
C GLU A 283 -1.61 -18.16 -11.76
N ARG A 284 -2.49 -17.38 -11.13
CA ARG A 284 -3.89 -17.76 -10.92
C ARG A 284 -4.77 -17.27 -12.06
N LYS A 285 -5.56 -18.17 -12.65
CA LYS A 285 -6.57 -17.81 -13.66
C LYS A 285 -7.72 -17.04 -12.99
N PRO A 286 -8.08 -15.84 -13.48
CA PRO A 286 -9.26 -15.12 -12.99
C PRO A 286 -10.53 -15.97 -13.09
N ARG A 287 -11.37 -15.88 -12.05
CA ARG A 287 -12.73 -16.43 -12.04
C ARG A 287 -13.74 -15.31 -12.35
N PRO A 288 -14.99 -15.64 -12.70
CA PRO A 288 -16.04 -14.63 -12.83
C PRO A 288 -16.15 -13.79 -11.56
N PHE A 289 -16.33 -12.49 -11.72
CA PHE A 289 -16.61 -11.61 -10.59
C PHE A 289 -17.90 -12.03 -9.87
N PRO A 290 -18.01 -11.76 -8.56
CA PRO A 290 -19.26 -11.94 -7.84
C PRO A 290 -20.33 -10.97 -8.32
N LYS A 291 -21.57 -11.22 -7.87
CA LYS A 291 -22.64 -10.23 -7.93
C LYS A 291 -22.81 -9.53 -6.59
N LEU A 292 -23.22 -8.26 -6.61
CA LEU A 292 -23.54 -7.50 -5.40
C LEU A 292 -25.01 -7.08 -5.40
N LYS A 293 -25.77 -7.56 -4.41
CA LYS A 293 -27.14 -7.09 -4.16
C LYS A 293 -27.19 -6.12 -3.00
N ILE A 294 -28.03 -5.09 -3.14
CA ILE A 294 -28.44 -4.22 -2.05
C ILE A 294 -29.79 -4.76 -1.55
N LEU A 295 -29.83 -5.24 -0.31
CA LEU A 295 -30.96 -6.00 0.23
C LEU A 295 -32.14 -5.10 0.65
N ARG A 296 -31.83 -3.90 1.15
CA ARG A 296 -32.81 -2.95 1.64
C ARG A 296 -32.99 -1.80 0.67
N ASN A 297 -34.22 -1.33 0.49
CA ASN A 297 -34.46 -0.08 -0.21
C ASN A 297 -34.09 1.10 0.68
N VAL A 298 -32.90 1.66 0.47
CA VAL A 298 -32.38 2.84 1.19
C VAL A 298 -32.63 4.11 0.37
N GLU A 299 -33.01 5.22 1.03
CA GLU A 299 -33.33 6.50 0.35
C GLU A 299 -32.23 7.56 0.49
N ASN A 300 -31.48 7.55 1.60
CA ASN A 300 -30.38 8.48 1.86
C ASN A 300 -29.04 7.75 1.93
N ILE A 301 -27.98 8.39 1.45
CA ILE A 301 -26.63 7.81 1.43
C ILE A 301 -26.11 7.48 2.84
N ASP A 302 -26.56 8.25 3.84
CA ASP A 302 -26.17 8.11 5.25
C ASP A 302 -26.87 6.95 5.98
N ASP A 303 -27.94 6.41 5.39
CA ASP A 303 -28.75 5.37 6.03
C ASP A 303 -28.24 3.95 5.75
N PHE A 304 -27.27 3.77 4.85
CA PHE A 304 -26.71 2.45 4.53
C PHE A 304 -25.96 1.82 5.71
N ARG A 305 -26.08 0.50 5.81
CA ARG A 305 -25.42 -0.33 6.82
C ARG A 305 -24.69 -1.49 6.14
N ALA A 306 -23.73 -2.08 6.84
CA ALA A 306 -22.94 -3.17 6.28
C ALA A 306 -23.81 -4.38 5.89
N GLU A 307 -24.89 -4.62 6.64
CA GLU A 307 -25.82 -5.73 6.40
C GLU A 307 -26.71 -5.51 5.17
N ASP A 308 -26.74 -4.31 4.59
CA ASP A 308 -27.51 -4.05 3.38
C ASP A 308 -26.85 -4.65 2.12
N PHE A 309 -25.62 -5.16 2.21
CA PHE A 309 -24.82 -5.60 1.08
C PHE A 309 -24.55 -7.11 1.09
N GLU A 310 -25.03 -7.82 0.06
CA GLU A 310 -24.83 -9.26 -0.11
C GLU A 310 -23.96 -9.54 -1.34
N LEU A 311 -22.82 -10.22 -1.13
CA LEU A 311 -22.00 -10.77 -2.21
C LEU A 311 -22.45 -12.18 -2.56
N ILE A 312 -22.83 -12.38 -3.81
CA ILE A 312 -23.28 -13.66 -4.36
C ILE A 312 -22.18 -14.24 -5.24
N ASP A 313 -21.90 -15.53 -5.06
CA ASP A 313 -20.93 -16.29 -5.84
C ASP A 313 -19.47 -15.78 -5.77
N TYR A 314 -19.08 -15.10 -4.68
CA TYR A 314 -17.69 -14.72 -4.48
C TYR A 314 -16.82 -15.93 -4.13
N LYS A 315 -16.16 -16.49 -5.16
CA LYS A 315 -15.32 -17.68 -5.08
C LYS A 315 -13.85 -17.34 -5.34
N PRO A 316 -13.16 -16.56 -4.48
CA PRO A 316 -11.78 -16.19 -4.71
C PRO A 316 -10.82 -17.36 -4.43
N TYR A 317 -9.59 -17.23 -4.92
CA TYR A 317 -8.45 -17.99 -4.44
C TYR A 317 -8.08 -17.59 -2.99
N PRO A 318 -7.30 -18.41 -2.27
CA PRO A 318 -6.87 -18.10 -0.91
C PRO A 318 -6.15 -16.75 -0.79
N LYS A 319 -6.19 -16.18 0.42
CA LYS A 319 -5.47 -14.94 0.76
C LYS A 319 -3.99 -15.09 0.42
N ILE A 320 -3.43 -14.03 -0.16
CA ILE A 320 -1.98 -13.87 -0.30
C ILE A 320 -1.56 -12.86 0.76
N SER A 321 -0.65 -13.25 1.64
CA SER A 321 -0.13 -12.36 2.67
C SER A 321 0.87 -11.39 2.03
N MET A 322 0.60 -10.10 2.17
CA MET A 322 1.51 -9.02 1.83
C MET A 322 1.56 -8.10 3.05
N PRO A 323 2.73 -7.89 3.67
CA PRO A 323 2.82 -7.01 4.82
C PRO A 323 2.57 -5.56 4.41
N MET A 324 2.02 -4.76 5.33
CA MET A 324 2.00 -3.30 5.16
C MET A 324 3.42 -2.74 5.32
N ALA A 325 3.73 -1.70 4.55
CA ALA A 325 5.06 -1.08 4.50
C ALA A 325 5.68 -0.76 5.87
N ARG A 326 4.89 -0.43 6.89
CA ARG A 326 5.41 -0.08 8.22
C ARG A 326 5.98 -1.26 9.00
N LEU A 327 5.30 -2.41 9.00
CA LEU A 327 5.84 -3.59 9.68
C LEU A 327 7.17 -4.00 9.04
N GLU A 328 7.24 -3.91 7.71
CA GLU A 328 8.46 -4.19 6.95
C GLU A 328 9.58 -3.21 7.23
N LEU A 329 9.26 -1.92 7.36
CA LEU A 329 10.23 -0.89 7.72
C LEU A 329 10.87 -1.20 9.08
N GLU A 330 10.08 -1.63 10.06
CA GLU A 330 10.59 -2.02 11.37
C GLU A 330 11.43 -3.32 11.31
N ILE A 331 11.03 -4.30 10.47
CA ILE A 331 11.81 -5.52 10.22
C ILE A 331 13.14 -5.21 9.52
N LEU A 332 13.14 -4.30 8.54
CA LEU A 332 14.34 -3.88 7.81
C LEU A 332 15.31 -3.12 8.72
N LYS A 333 14.79 -2.21 9.57
CA LYS A 333 15.59 -1.58 10.63
C LYS A 333 16.26 -2.62 11.53
N LEU A 334 15.50 -3.63 11.97
CA LEU A 334 16.05 -4.72 12.78
C LEU A 334 17.18 -5.46 12.05
N GLN A 335 17.01 -5.77 10.76
CA GLN A 335 18.06 -6.43 9.96
C GLN A 335 19.33 -5.57 9.83
N ASN A 336 19.18 -4.25 9.67
CA ASN A 336 20.32 -3.34 9.61
C ASN A 336 21.08 -3.28 10.94
N ILE A 337 20.36 -3.12 12.06
CA ILE A 337 20.96 -3.13 13.41
C ILE A 337 21.66 -4.49 13.67
N GLN A 338 21.05 -5.60 13.23
CA GLN A 338 21.65 -6.93 13.30
C GLN A 338 22.91 -7.11 12.43
N ASN A 339 23.05 -6.36 11.34
CA ASN A 339 24.28 -6.37 10.55
C ASN A 339 25.37 -5.54 11.22
N ASP A 340 25.02 -4.42 11.84
CA ASP A 340 25.98 -3.56 12.52
C ASP A 340 26.51 -4.19 13.81
N ILE A 341 25.67 -4.89 14.60
CA ILE A 341 26.15 -5.65 15.76
C ILE A 341 27.13 -6.76 15.34
N LYS A 342 26.91 -7.42 14.19
CA LYS A 342 27.86 -8.43 13.65
C LYS A 342 29.20 -7.80 13.28
N LYS A 343 29.20 -6.61 12.66
CA LYS A 343 30.43 -5.88 12.33
C LYS A 343 31.18 -5.47 13.60
N GLN A 344 30.48 -4.90 14.58
CA GLN A 344 31.08 -4.51 15.87
C GLN A 344 31.65 -5.71 16.62
N ALA A 345 30.93 -6.84 16.66
CA ALA A 345 31.40 -8.06 17.30
C ALA A 345 32.69 -8.59 16.65
N ARG A 346 32.79 -8.51 15.32
CA ARG A 346 34.01 -8.89 14.59
C ARG A 346 35.20 -7.98 14.96
N VAL A 347 34.99 -6.67 15.04
CA VAL A 347 36.04 -5.73 15.47
C VAL A 347 36.46 -6.02 16.91
N ARG A 348 35.50 -6.24 17.81
CA ARG A 348 35.76 -6.58 19.21
C ARG A 348 36.58 -7.86 19.37
N GLN A 349 36.30 -8.87 18.56
CA GLN A 349 37.07 -10.11 18.52
C GLN A 349 38.52 -9.87 18.07
N GLN A 350 38.74 -9.04 17.05
CA GLN A 350 40.09 -8.68 16.59
C GLN A 350 40.88 -7.95 17.67
N VAL A 351 40.24 -7.01 18.37
CA VAL A 351 40.85 -6.29 19.49
C VAL A 351 41.18 -7.24 20.66
N GLU A 352 40.32 -8.24 20.92
CA GLU A 352 40.63 -9.29 21.92
C GLU A 352 41.86 -10.10 21.53
N THR A 353 41.97 -10.52 20.27
CA THR A 353 43.16 -11.25 19.78
C THR A 353 44.42 -10.41 19.97
N GLN A 354 44.38 -9.12 19.62
CA GLN A 354 45.52 -8.22 19.85
C GLN A 354 45.85 -8.08 21.34
N TYR A 355 44.85 -8.00 22.21
CA TYR A 355 45.05 -7.97 23.66
C TYR A 355 45.81 -9.22 24.12
N THR A 356 45.30 -10.41 23.75
CA THR A 356 45.91 -11.69 24.11
C THR A 356 47.36 -11.80 23.62
N GLU A 357 47.65 -11.42 22.38
CA GLU A 357 49.01 -11.42 21.83
C GLU A 357 49.96 -10.51 22.61
N ASN A 358 49.54 -9.27 22.89
CA ASN A 358 50.37 -8.31 23.63
C ASN A 358 50.52 -8.71 25.10
N HIS A 359 49.51 -9.36 25.68
CA HIS A 359 49.56 -9.87 27.05
C HIS A 359 50.59 -10.99 27.17
N PHE A 360 50.56 -11.98 26.27
CA PHE A 360 51.57 -13.04 26.24
C PHE A 360 52.98 -12.48 25.98
N ALA A 361 53.14 -11.54 25.06
CA ALA A 361 54.43 -10.89 24.83
C ALA A 361 54.96 -10.19 26.08
N LEU A 362 54.09 -9.58 26.90
CA LEU A 362 54.49 -8.97 28.17
C LEU A 362 54.91 -10.02 29.20
N GLU A 363 54.18 -11.14 29.29
CA GLU A 363 54.56 -12.27 30.16
C GLU A 363 55.93 -12.84 29.79
N GLU A 364 56.21 -13.03 28.51
CA GLU A 364 57.52 -13.47 28.02
C GLU A 364 58.64 -12.49 28.41
N LEU A 365 58.42 -11.18 28.21
CA LEU A 365 59.38 -10.15 28.62
C LEU A 365 59.62 -10.14 30.14
N ASN A 366 58.63 -10.55 30.94
CA ASN A 366 58.77 -10.62 32.40
C ASN A 366 59.68 -11.75 32.88
N LEU A 367 59.93 -12.76 32.05
CA LEU A 367 60.86 -13.86 32.35
C LEU A 367 62.32 -13.52 32.03
N LEU A 368 62.59 -12.41 31.34
CA LEU A 368 63.93 -12.02 30.91
C LEU A 368 64.71 -11.28 32.02
N THR A 369 66.02 -11.45 32.04
CA THR A 369 66.94 -10.79 32.98
C THR A 369 67.54 -9.52 32.38
N ASP A 370 68.06 -8.62 33.22
CA ASP A 370 68.64 -7.32 32.81
C ASP A 370 69.89 -7.44 31.91
N GLN A 371 70.48 -8.63 31.79
CA GLN A 371 71.58 -8.92 30.88
C GLN A 371 71.12 -9.22 29.44
N THR A 372 69.81 -9.37 29.23
CA THR A 372 69.23 -9.72 27.93
C THR A 372 69.23 -8.51 26.99
N VAL A 373 69.75 -8.68 25.77
CA VAL A 373 69.75 -7.63 24.75
C VAL A 373 68.48 -7.72 23.92
N ILE A 374 67.69 -6.65 23.91
CA ILE A 374 66.43 -6.56 23.14
C ILE A 374 66.64 -5.64 21.95
N TYR A 375 66.08 -6.02 20.81
CA TYR A 375 66.05 -5.21 19.61
C TYR A 375 64.60 -4.96 19.19
N LYS A 376 64.30 -3.71 18.81
CA LYS A 376 63.04 -3.31 18.20
C LYS A 376 63.26 -3.07 16.73
N MET A 377 62.43 -3.67 15.89
CA MET A 377 62.44 -3.41 14.44
C MET A 377 61.74 -2.08 14.14
N ILE A 378 62.42 -1.19 13.45
CA ILE A 378 61.89 0.10 12.98
C ILE A 378 62.22 0.19 11.48
N GLY A 379 61.21 -0.01 10.63
CA GLY A 379 61.43 -0.16 9.18
C GLY A 379 62.32 -1.38 8.90
N PRO A 380 63.41 -1.25 8.11
CA PRO A 380 64.33 -2.35 7.85
C PRO A 380 65.45 -2.51 8.91
N VAL A 381 65.46 -1.71 9.99
CA VAL A 381 66.58 -1.64 10.95
C VAL A 381 66.20 -2.18 12.32
N LEU A 382 67.14 -2.87 12.97
CA LEU A 382 67.04 -3.29 14.37
C LEU A 382 67.73 -2.27 15.28
N VAL A 383 66.97 -1.68 16.20
CA VAL A 383 67.46 -0.69 17.16
C VAL A 383 67.50 -1.34 18.55
N LYS A 384 68.63 -1.21 19.25
CA LYS A 384 68.77 -1.71 20.62
C LYS A 384 67.78 -0.98 21.53
N HIS A 385 67.07 -1.73 22.36
CA HIS A 385 65.99 -1.25 23.20
C HIS A 385 66.20 -1.80 24.61
N SER A 386 65.91 -1.03 25.66
CA SER A 386 66.02 -1.56 27.02
C SER A 386 64.81 -2.44 27.38
N LEU A 387 65.01 -3.38 28.30
CA LEU A 387 63.93 -4.23 28.84
C LEU A 387 62.82 -3.39 29.49
N ALA A 388 63.18 -2.33 30.22
CA ALA A 388 62.25 -1.41 30.84
C ALA A 388 61.38 -0.66 29.80
N GLU A 389 61.97 -0.15 28.73
CA GLU A 389 61.24 0.54 27.65
C GLU A 389 60.34 -0.42 26.86
N ALA A 390 60.80 -1.66 26.62
CA ALA A 390 60.00 -2.69 25.94
C ALA A 390 58.73 -3.02 26.74
N LYS A 391 58.88 -3.29 28.04
CA LYS A 391 57.76 -3.53 28.96
C LYS A 391 56.82 -2.34 29.00
N SER A 392 57.33 -1.12 29.21
CA SER A 392 56.52 0.10 29.27
C SER A 392 55.72 0.34 27.98
N THR A 393 56.30 0.05 26.82
CA THR A 393 55.63 0.19 25.52
C THR A 393 54.44 -0.77 25.39
N ILE A 394 54.64 -2.05 25.75
CA ILE A 394 53.57 -3.06 25.67
C ILE A 394 52.49 -2.79 26.72
N THR A 395 52.86 -2.40 27.95
CA THR A 395 51.91 -2.02 29.00
C THR A 395 50.99 -0.88 28.55
N LYS A 396 51.56 0.22 28.02
CA LYS A 396 50.75 1.34 27.50
C LYS A 396 49.83 0.91 26.34
N ARG A 397 50.29 -0.02 25.50
CA ARG A 397 49.48 -0.57 24.41
C ARG A 397 48.33 -1.43 24.93
N LEU A 398 48.57 -2.24 25.96
CA LEU A 398 47.53 -3.02 26.63
C LEU A 398 46.48 -2.11 27.28
N GLU A 399 46.89 -1.04 27.96
CA GLU A 399 45.96 -0.04 28.52
C GLU A 399 45.08 0.60 27.44
N PHE A 400 45.66 0.96 26.29
CA PHE A 400 44.89 1.50 25.16
C PHE A 400 43.91 0.46 24.58
N ILE A 401 44.36 -0.78 24.39
CA ILE A 401 43.51 -1.87 23.89
C ILE A 401 42.36 -2.14 24.87
N ASP A 402 42.61 -2.12 26.18
CA ASP A 402 41.60 -2.37 27.20
C ASP A 402 40.51 -1.27 27.24
N GLN A 403 40.91 0.00 27.08
CA GLN A 403 39.97 1.10 26.90
C GLN A 403 39.10 0.91 25.65
N GLU A 404 39.70 0.47 24.54
CA GLU A 404 38.99 0.23 23.29
C GLU A 404 38.04 -0.99 23.40
N LYS A 405 38.44 -2.05 24.12
CA LYS A 405 37.59 -3.19 24.47
C LYS A 405 36.34 -2.72 25.21
N LYS A 406 36.52 -1.91 26.26
CA LYS A 406 35.41 -1.35 27.04
C LYS A 406 34.48 -0.51 26.17
N ARG A 407 35.03 0.38 25.34
CA ARG A 407 34.23 1.20 24.40
C ARG A 407 33.38 0.36 23.46
N LEU A 408 33.95 -0.72 22.92
CA LEU A 408 33.26 -1.64 22.03
C LEU A 408 32.22 -2.49 22.77
N ASP A 409 32.49 -2.90 24.01
CA ASP A 409 31.53 -3.63 24.85
C ASP A 409 30.30 -2.75 25.18
N ASP A 410 30.52 -1.48 25.53
CA ASP A 410 29.44 -0.51 25.76
C ASP A 410 28.62 -0.27 24.48
N ALA A 411 29.28 -0.14 23.32
CA ALA A 411 28.60 0.01 22.02
C ALA A 411 27.78 -1.22 21.63
N LEU A 412 28.31 -2.43 21.87
CA LEU A 412 27.59 -3.67 21.65
C LEU A 412 26.36 -3.77 22.54
N GLU A 413 26.46 -3.37 23.81
CA GLU A 413 25.33 -3.41 24.73
C GLU A 413 24.23 -2.41 24.35
N ASN A 414 24.61 -1.19 23.96
CA ASN A 414 23.65 -0.23 23.41
C ASN A 414 22.93 -0.78 22.16
N THR A 415 23.67 -1.37 21.23
CA THR A 415 23.11 -1.96 20.01
C THR A 415 22.18 -3.15 20.32
N LYS A 416 22.48 -3.97 21.35
CA LYS A 416 21.56 -5.03 21.81
C LYS A 416 20.26 -4.47 22.38
N ASN A 417 20.33 -3.39 23.15
CA ASN A 417 19.15 -2.72 23.69
C ASN A 417 18.27 -2.12 22.58
N GLU A 418 18.89 -1.58 21.53
CA GLU A 418 18.19 -1.16 20.32
C GLU A 418 17.49 -2.35 19.63
N ILE A 419 18.16 -3.50 19.52
CA ILE A 419 17.55 -4.73 18.96
C ILE A 419 16.34 -5.16 19.78
N LEU A 420 16.43 -5.16 21.11
CA LEU A 420 15.32 -5.53 22.00
C LEU A 420 14.13 -4.59 21.80
N THR A 421 14.39 -3.28 21.85
CA THR A 421 13.37 -2.26 21.61
C THR A 421 12.71 -2.42 20.26
N GLN A 422 13.50 -2.70 19.22
CA GLN A 422 13.01 -2.89 17.85
C GLN A 422 12.19 -4.18 17.70
N LYS A 423 12.58 -5.27 18.37
CA LYS A 423 11.80 -6.51 18.43
C LYS A 423 10.48 -6.30 19.15
N ASP A 424 10.44 -5.54 20.22
CA ASP A 424 9.20 -5.22 20.95
C ASP A 424 8.24 -4.42 20.08
N LYS A 425 8.74 -3.46 19.30
CA LYS A 425 7.95 -2.75 18.28
C LYS A 425 7.37 -3.70 17.23
N ILE A 426 8.18 -4.61 16.69
CA ILE A 426 7.72 -5.60 15.71
C ILE A 426 6.66 -6.52 16.31
N ASN A 427 6.88 -7.04 17.52
CA ASN A 427 5.94 -7.92 18.22
C ASN A 427 4.61 -7.21 18.49
N SER A 428 4.65 -5.92 18.88
CA SER A 428 3.46 -5.09 19.06
C SER A 428 2.69 -4.88 17.74
N LEU A 429 3.41 -4.63 16.64
CA LEU A 429 2.77 -4.51 15.33
C LEU A 429 2.19 -5.85 14.86
N GLN A 430 2.90 -6.95 15.05
CA GLN A 430 2.46 -8.30 14.68
C GLN A 430 1.22 -8.73 15.47
N SER A 431 1.18 -8.48 16.78
CA SER A 431 0.02 -8.83 17.61
C SER A 431 -1.24 -8.08 17.21
N LYS A 432 -1.12 -6.79 16.85
CA LYS A 432 -2.22 -5.99 16.27
C LYS A 432 -2.71 -6.53 14.93
N LEU A 433 -1.81 -7.08 14.12
CA LEU A 433 -2.12 -7.71 12.82
C LEU A 433 -2.69 -9.13 12.93
N SER A 434 -2.32 -9.90 13.96
CA SER A 434 -2.83 -11.26 14.20
C SER A 434 -4.14 -11.29 15.02
N GLY A 435 -4.43 -10.23 15.78
CA GLY A 435 -5.72 -10.06 16.48
C GLY A 435 -6.93 -9.89 15.54
N THR A 436 -6.70 -9.83 14.22
CA THR A 436 -7.74 -9.74 13.18
C THR A 436 -8.13 -11.10 12.58
N THR A 437 -7.68 -12.21 13.16
CA THR A 437 -8.04 -13.57 12.75
C THR A 437 -8.82 -14.31 13.84
N ALA A 438 -10.08 -13.95 14.01
CA ALA A 438 -11.10 -14.85 14.54
C ALA A 438 -12.45 -14.44 13.91
N ASP A 439 -12.96 -15.35 13.09
CA ASP A 439 -14.26 -15.43 12.41
C ASP A 439 -14.53 -14.58 11.15
#